data_AF-A0A497J221-F1
#
_entry.id   AF-A0A497J221-F1
#
_cell.length_a   1.000
_cell.length_b   1.000
_cell.length_c   1.000
_cell.angle_alpha   90.00
_cell.angle_beta   90.00
_cell.angle_gamma   90.00
#
_symmetry.space_group_name_H-M   'P 1'
#
loop_
_entity.id
_entity.type
_entity.pdbx_description
1 polymer ?
#
loop_
_entity_poly.entity_id
_entity_poly.type
_entity_poly.pdbx_seq_one_letter_code
_entity_poly.pdbx_strand_id
1 'polypeptide(L)' 'MSSVTISVRIPKELKEKIDKHGIKVSDVVRRALEDEVKRRELEEAAKAAEELSKLFSKIPEQEIIRLIKEYRGSR' A
#
# COMPACT_ATOMS: atom_id res chain seq x y z
N MET A 1 15.69 16.74 1.16
CA MET A 1 14.63 15.94 0.52
C MET A 1 14.50 16.38 -0.93
N SER A 2 14.64 15.44 -1.88
CA SER A 2 14.41 15.71 -3.30
C SER A 2 12.90 15.70 -3.58
N SER A 3 12.36 16.79 -4.13
CA SER A 3 10.98 16.84 -4.62
C SER A 3 10.95 16.78 -6.14
N VAL A 4 9.97 16.08 -6.69
CA VAL A 4 9.69 16.05 -8.13
C VAL A 4 8.38 16.80 -8.39
N THR A 5 8.34 17.63 -9.43
CA THR A 5 7.12 18.34 -9.83
C THR A 5 6.32 17.48 -10.80
N ILE A 6 5.01 17.35 -10.55
CA ILE A 6 4.05 16.77 -11.47
C ILE A 6 3.13 17.88 -12.01
N SER A 7 2.80 17.81 -13.29
CA SER A 7 1.87 18.74 -13.95
C SER A 7 0.62 17.99 -14.37
N VAL A 8 -0.53 18.38 -13.83
CA VAL A 8 -1.84 17.77 -14.14
C VAL A 8 -2.78 18.85 -14.69
N ARG A 9 -3.46 18.54 -15.78
CA ARG A 9 -4.43 19.46 -16.39
C ARG A 9 -5.78 19.31 -15.69
N ILE A 10 -6.38 20.45 -15.31
CA ILE A 10 -7.70 20.50 -14.68
C ILE A 10 -8.61 21.49 -15.41
N PRO A 11 -9.95 21.34 -15.30
CA PRO A 11 -10.90 22.33 -15.79
C PRO A 11 -10.65 23.71 -15.16
N LYS A 12 -10.82 24.78 -15.95
CA LYS A 12 -10.59 26.16 -15.49
C LYS A 12 -11.50 26.52 -14.30
N GLU A 13 -12.76 26.13 -14.36
CA GLU A 13 -13.73 26.35 -13.28
C GLU A 13 -13.30 25.73 -11.95
N LEU A 14 -12.61 24.58 -11.99
CA LEU A 14 -12.11 23.92 -10.78
C LEU A 14 -10.97 24.74 -10.16
N LYS A 15 -10.06 25.25 -11.00
CA LYS A 15 -8.98 26.13 -10.56
C LYS A 15 -9.54 27.40 -9.91
N GLU A 16 -10.56 28.01 -10.51
CA GLU A 16 -11.22 29.19 -9.96
C GLU A 16 -11.86 28.92 -8.60
N LYS A 17 -12.54 27.78 -8.42
CA LYS A 17 -13.09 27.37 -7.12
C LYS A 17 -12.00 27.14 -6.08
N ILE A 18 -10.92 26.45 -6.45
CA ILE A 18 -9.76 26.22 -5.57
C ILE A 18 -9.20 27.54 -5.04
N ASP A 19 -9.02 28.51 -5.93
CA ASP A 19 -8.47 29.82 -5.58
C ASP A 19 -9.43 30.63 -4.72
N LYS A 20 -10.73 30.63 -5.07
CA LYS A 20 -11.79 31.30 -4.28
C LYS A 20 -11.86 30.77 -2.84
N HIS A 21 -11.61 29.48 -2.65
CA HIS A 21 -11.65 28.84 -1.34
C HIS A 21 -10.29 28.76 -0.64
N GLY A 22 -9.21 29.30 -1.24
CA GLY A 22 -7.87 29.28 -0.65
C GLY A 22 -7.31 27.87 -0.41
N ILE A 23 -7.68 26.90 -1.25
CA ILE A 23 -7.31 25.50 -1.04
C ILE A 23 -5.83 25.30 -1.39
N LYS A 24 -5.06 24.75 -0.45
CA LYS A 24 -3.67 24.34 -0.67
C LYS A 24 -3.59 23.08 -1.51
N VAL A 25 -3.52 23.24 -2.83
CA VAL A 25 -3.47 22.13 -3.81
C VAL A 25 -2.37 21.13 -3.48
N SER A 26 -1.18 21.61 -3.13
CA SER A 26 -0.03 20.74 -2.83
C SER A 26 -0.30 19.78 -1.67
N ASP A 27 -1.00 20.22 -0.62
CA ASP A 27 -1.28 19.39 0.55
C ASP A 27 -2.36 18.35 0.22
N VAL A 28 -3.39 18.75 -0.55
CA VAL A 28 -4.45 17.85 -1.01
C VAL A 28 -3.88 16.77 -1.92
N VAL A 29 -3.10 17.17 -2.92
CA VAL A 29 -2.51 16.25 -3.91
C VAL A 29 -1.50 15.32 -3.24
N ARG A 30 -0.62 15.85 -2.37
CA ARG A 30 0.36 15.02 -1.65
C ARG A 30 -0.33 13.93 -0.83
N ARG A 31 -1.31 14.31 -0.01
CA ARG A 31 -2.06 13.36 0.81
C ARG A 31 -2.78 12.32 -0.05
N ALA A 32 -3.45 12.76 -1.11
CA ALA A 32 -4.18 11.84 -1.99
C ALA A 32 -3.24 10.81 -2.66
N LEU A 33 -2.04 11.24 -3.07
CA LEU A 33 -1.04 10.34 -3.64
C LEU A 33 -0.47 9.37 -2.60
N GLU A 34 -0.12 9.86 -1.40
CA GLU A 34 0.38 9.02 -0.30
C GLU A 34 -0.65 7.96 0.11
N ASP A 35 -1.91 8.35 0.26
CA ASP A 35 -2.99 7.44 0.63
C ASP A 35 -3.25 6.37 -0.46
N GLU A 36 -3.26 6.75 -1.74
CA GLU A 36 -3.47 5.80 -2.84
C GLU A 36 -2.30 4.83 -2.98
N VAL A 37 -1.05 5.29 -2.80
CA VAL A 37 0.13 4.41 -2.81
C VAL A 37 0.04 3.42 -1.65
N LYS A 38 -0.20 3.92 -0.43
CA LYS A 38 -0.32 3.06 0.76
C LYS A 38 -1.44 2.03 0.60
N ARG A 39 -2.57 2.41 0.00
CA ARG A 39 -3.66 1.49 -0.29
C ARG A 39 -3.20 0.34 -1.21
N ARG A 40 -2.48 0.66 -2.28
CA ARG A 40 -1.96 -0.36 -3.22
C ARG A 40 -0.91 -1.28 -2.57
N GLU A 41 -0.01 -0.73 -1.77
CA GLU A 41 0.98 -1.52 -1.03
C GLU A 41 0.28 -2.52 -0.08
N LEU A 42 -0.79 -2.10 0.61
CA LEU A 42 -1.58 -2.99 1.46
C LEU A 42 -2.33 -4.06 0.65
N GLU A 43 -2.89 -3.70 -0.50
CA GLU A 43 -3.55 -4.66 -1.40
C GLU A 43 -2.56 -5.71 -1.93
N GLU A 44 -1.34 -5.31 -2.28
CA GLU A 44 -0.27 -6.22 -2.70
C GLU A 44 0.18 -7.14 -1.57
N ALA A 45 0.39 -6.60 -0.36
CA ALA A 45 0.73 -7.39 0.81
C ALA A 45 -0.36 -8.42 1.16
N ALA A 46 -1.63 -8.01 1.08
CA ALA A 46 -2.78 -8.90 1.32
C ALA A 46 -2.84 -10.03 0.29
N LYS A 47 -2.61 -9.73 -1.00
CA LYS A 47 -2.55 -10.75 -2.06
C LYS A 47 -1.41 -11.75 -1.82
N ALA A 48 -0.22 -11.26 -1.49
CA ALA A 48 0.92 -12.14 -1.19
C ALA A 48 0.63 -13.06 0.00
N ALA A 49 0.01 -12.53 1.06
CA ALA A 49 -0.40 -13.33 2.22
C ALA A 49 -1.47 -14.38 1.85
N GLU A 50 -2.42 -14.03 0.99
CA GLU A 50 -3.44 -14.97 0.50
C GLU A 50 -2.81 -16.11 -0.33
N GLU A 51 -1.87 -15.79 -1.22
CA GLU A 51 -1.14 -16.78 -2.01
C GLU A 51 -0.32 -17.73 -1.14
N LEU A 52 0.41 -17.19 -0.15
CA LEU A 52 1.12 -17.99 0.84
C LEU A 52 0.17 -18.90 1.62
N SER A 53 -0.96 -18.37 2.09
CA SER A 53 -1.98 -19.14 2.82
C SER A 53 -2.51 -20.32 1.98
N LYS A 54 -2.78 -20.10 0.68
CA LYS A 54 -3.19 -21.16 -0.26
C LYS A 54 -2.11 -22.22 -0.48
N LEU A 55 -0.84 -21.84 -0.39
CA LEU A 55 0.29 -22.76 -0.50
C LEU A 55 0.44 -23.61 0.76
N PHE A 56 0.36 -22.98 1.93
CA PHE A 56 0.47 -23.66 3.23
C PHE A 56 -0.76 -24.47 3.61
N SER A 57 -1.96 -24.15 3.13
CA SER A 57 -3.18 -24.93 3.40
C SER A 57 -3.12 -26.36 2.84
N LYS A 58 -2.19 -26.64 1.92
CA LYS A 58 -1.91 -27.99 1.40
C LYS A 58 -1.06 -28.83 2.36
N ILE A 59 -0.46 -28.21 3.38
CA ILE A 59 0.40 -28.87 4.36
C ILE A 59 -0.40 -29.06 5.66
N PRO A 60 -0.47 -30.27 6.23
CA PRO A 60 -1.10 -30.49 7.52
C PRO A 60 -0.46 -29.67 8.64
N GLU A 61 -1.27 -29.12 9.54
CA GLU A 61 -0.81 -28.30 10.66
C GLU A 61 0.26 -28.99 11.52
N GLN A 62 0.11 -30.30 11.75
CA GLN A 62 1.07 -31.11 12.51
C GLN A 62 2.46 -31.16 11.87
N GLU A 63 2.52 -31.19 10.54
CA GLU A 63 3.77 -31.17 9.76
C GLU A 63 4.47 -29.81 9.93
N ILE A 64 3.71 -28.71 9.88
CA ILE A 64 4.21 -27.35 10.09
C ILE A 64 4.78 -27.20 11.51
N ILE A 65 4.04 -27.65 12.52
CA ILE A 65 4.47 -27.60 13.93
C ILE A 65 5.77 -28.39 14.12
N ARG A 66 5.85 -29.58 13.52
CA ARG A 66 7.04 -30.44 13.61
C ARG A 66 8.26 -29.77 12.99
N LEU A 67 8.13 -29.26 11.76
CA LEU A 67 9.22 -28.56 11.05
C LEU A 67 9.72 -27.34 11.84
N ILE A 68 8.82 -26.53 12.41
CA ILE A 68 9.20 -25.37 13.22
C ILE A 68 9.95 -25.78 14.49
N LYS A 69 9.52 -26.87 15.16
CA LYS A 69 10.20 -27.40 16.35
C LYS A 69 11.60 -27.93 16.01
N GLU A 70 11.74 -28.71 14.94
CA GLU A 70 13.03 -29.21 14.47
C GLU A 70 13.98 -28.04 14.13
N TYR A 71 13.50 -27.02 13.42
CA TYR A 71 14.31 -25.86 13.05
C TYR A 71 14.77 -25.02 14.26
N ARG A 72 13.92 -24.85 15.28
CA ARG A 72 14.32 -24.15 16.52
C ARG A 72 15.33 -24.93 17.36
N GLY A 73 15.26 -26.26 17.34
CA GLY A 73 16.19 -27.12 18.10
C GLY A 73 17.55 -27.32 17.41
N SER A 74 17.68 -26.92 16.13
CA SER A 74 18.91 -27.01 15.34
C SER A 74 19.70 -25.68 15.28
N ARG A 75 19.27 -24.67 16.05
CA ARG A 75 19.95 -23.39 16.24
C ARG A 75 20.34 -23.21 17.70
#